data_AF-A0A838VIZ0-F1
#
_entry.id   AF-A0A838VIZ0-F1
#
_cell.length_a   1.000
_cell.length_b   1.000
_cell.length_c   1.000
_cell.angle_alpha   90.00
_cell.angle_beta   90.00
_cell.angle_gamma   90.00
#
_symmetry.space_group_name_H-M   'P 1'
#
loop_
_entity.id
_entity.type
_entity.pdbx_description
1 polymer ?
#
loop_
_entity_poly.entity_id
_entity_poly.type
_entity_poly.pdbx_seq_one_letter_code
_entity_poly.pdbx_strand_id
1 'polypeptide(L)' 'MILAIETASAACSVALIDGSTIVAAAHEVVGRGHAERLLPMIAALPGGGRADAI' A
#
# COMPACT_ATOMS: atom_id res chain seq x y z
N MET A 1 -3.71 -12.53 5.72
CA MET A 1 -3.26 -11.15 5.42
C MET A 1 -3.59 -10.77 3.98
N ILE A 2 -4.06 -9.54 3.76
CA ILE A 2 -4.37 -8.97 2.42
C ILE A 2 -3.59 -7.66 2.25
N LEU A 3 -2.95 -7.46 1.10
CA LEU A 3 -2.33 -6.19 0.70
C LEU A 3 -3.23 -5.48 -0.31
N ALA A 4 -3.86 -4.37 0.07
CA ALA A 4 -4.64 -3.53 -0.84
C ALA A 4 -3.76 -2.42 -1.44
N ILE A 5 -3.92 -2.15 -2.74
CA ILE A 5 -3.19 -1.13 -3.49
C ILE A 5 -4.19 -0.30 -4.32
N GLU A 6 -4.07 1.02 -4.28
CA GLU A 6 -4.90 1.95 -5.05
C GLU A 6 -4.02 3.01 -5.74
N THR A 7 -4.09 3.07 -7.08
CA THR A 7 -3.32 3.99 -7.93
C THR A 7 -4.13 4.56 -9.10
N ALA A 8 -5.45 4.41 -9.12
CA ALA A 8 -6.31 4.90 -10.18
C ALA A 8 -6.53 6.43 -10.12
N SER A 9 -6.20 7.06 -8.99
CA SER A 9 -6.27 8.52 -8.81
C SER A 9 -4.89 9.18 -8.77
N ALA A 10 -4.87 10.50 -8.58
CA ALA A 10 -3.64 11.22 -8.27
C ALA A 10 -3.00 10.80 -6.94
N ALA A 11 -3.70 10.02 -6.11
CA ALA A 11 -3.13 9.42 -4.92
C ALA A 11 -2.63 8.00 -5.16
N CYS A 12 -1.54 7.65 -4.49
CA CYS A 12 -1.06 6.30 -4.31
C CYS A 12 -1.35 5.88 -2.86
N SER A 13 -2.03 4.74 -2.68
CA SER A 13 -2.38 4.23 -1.35
C SER A 13 -2.07 2.75 -1.23
N VAL A 14 -1.67 2.33 -0.04
CA VAL A 14 -1.48 0.93 0.31
C VAL A 14 -2.03 0.65 1.70
N ALA A 15 -2.54 -0.56 1.93
CA ALA A 15 -2.95 -1.03 3.25
C ALA A 15 -2.65 -2.52 3.43
N LEU A 16 -2.11 -2.89 4.59
CA LEU A 16 -1.99 -4.28 5.03
C LEU A 16 -3.14 -4.59 5.99
N ILE A 17 -3.94 -5.59 5.65
CA ILE A 17 -5.17 -5.94 6.35
C ILE A 17 -5.05 -7.36 6.90
N ASP A 18 -5.39 -7.53 8.18
CA ASP A 18 -5.51 -8.83 8.84
C ASP A 18 -6.95 -9.03 9.35
N GLY A 19 -7.71 -9.88 8.65
CA GLY A 19 -9.14 -10.02 8.85
C GLY A 19 -9.88 -8.71 8.63
N SER A 20 -10.43 -8.13 9.69
CA SER A 20 -11.10 -6.82 9.69
C SER A 20 -10.24 -5.67 10.20
N THR A 21 -8.96 -5.93 10.51
CA THR A 21 -8.06 -4.94 11.11
C THR A 21 -7.09 -4.40 10.07
N ILE A 22 -6.97 -3.08 9.99
CA ILE A 22 -5.89 -2.42 9.23
C ILE A 22 -4.63 -2.44 10.10
N VAL A 23 -3.64 -3.22 9.70
CA VAL A 23 -2.36 -3.38 10.39
C VAL A 23 -1.45 -2.18 10.12
N ALA A 24 -1.43 -1.71 8.89
CA ALA A 24 -0.70 -0.51 8.47
C ALA A 24 -1.32 0.05 7.19
N ALA A 25 -1.22 1.35 6.99
CA ALA A 25 -1.64 2.00 5.76
C ALA A 25 -0.77 3.23 5.47
N ALA A 26 -0.61 3.54 4.20
CA ALA A 26 0.03 4.77 3.73
C ALA A 26 -0.77 5.34 2.56
N HIS A 27 -0.84 6.67 2.49
CA HIS A 27 -1.56 7.39 1.46
C HIS A 27 -0.80 8.68 1.12
N GLU A 28 -0.49 8.87 -0.15
CA GLU A 28 0.20 10.05 -0.65
C GLU A 28 -0.46 10.54 -1.94
N VAL A 29 -0.58 11.86 -2.09
CA VAL A 29 -0.96 12.46 -3.38
C VAL A 29 0.29 12.57 -4.25
N VAL A 30 0.41 11.68 -5.22
CA VAL A 30 1.55 11.53 -6.12
C VAL A 30 1.17 12.14 -7.47
N GLY A 31 1.48 13.42 -7.67
CA GLY A 31 1.13 14.12 -8.92
C GLY A 31 1.67 13.44 -10.19
N ARG A 32 2.82 12.75 -10.10
CA ARG A 32 3.37 11.84 -11.12
C ARG A 32 4.34 10.84 -10.50
N GLY A 33 4.53 9.69 -11.14
CA GLY A 33 5.53 8.70 -10.73
C GLY A 33 5.05 7.73 -9.65
N HIS A 34 3.83 7.18 -9.82
CA HIS A 34 3.27 6.19 -8.90
C HIS A 34 4.11 4.92 -8.83
N ALA A 35 4.74 4.49 -9.93
CA ALA A 35 5.55 3.28 -9.95
C ALA A 35 6.76 3.39 -9.01
N GLU A 36 7.41 4.56 -9.01
CA GLU A 36 8.56 4.87 -8.17
C GLU A 36 8.18 5.08 -6.69
N ARG A 37 6.89 5.37 -6.41
CA ARG A 37 6.38 5.62 -5.06
C ARG A 37 5.77 4.40 -4.40
N LEU A 38 5.07 3.59 -5.18
CA LEU A 38 4.35 2.42 -4.68
C LEU A 38 5.26 1.43 -3.98
N LEU A 39 6.37 1.05 -4.60
CA LEU A 39 7.24 0.01 -4.04
C LEU A 39 7.89 0.44 -2.70
N PRO A 40 8.44 1.66 -2.55
CA PRO A 40 8.85 2.19 -1.25
C PRO A 40 7.72 2.22 -0.21
N MET A 41 6.49 2.58 -0.60
CA MET A 41 5.35 2.59 0.32
C MET A 41 5.02 1.18 0.83
N ILE A 42 5.03 0.16 -0.04
CA ILE A 42 4.84 -1.24 0.35
C ILE A 42 5.98 -1.71 1.27
N ALA A 43 7.24 -1.39 0.92
CA ALA A 43 8.40 -1.79 1.69
C ALA A 43 8.43 -1.20 3.11
N ALA A 44 7.78 -0.04 3.31
CA ALA A 44 7.63 0.59 4.62
C ALA A 44 6.56 -0.07 5.52
N LEU A 45 5.70 -0.94 4.96
CA LEU A 45 4.72 -1.69 5.75
C LEU A 45 5.41 -2.77 6.59
N PRO A 46 4.80 -3.20 7.72
CA PRO A 46 5.30 -4.32 8.50
C PRO A 46 5.54 -5.57 7.64
N GLY A 47 6.68 -6.23 7.87
CA GLY A 47 7.07 -7.40 7.08
C GLY A 47 7.32 -7.10 5.59
N GLY A 48 7.48 -5.84 5.21
CA GLY A 48 7.64 -5.40 3.82
C GLY A 48 6.37 -5.57 2.97
N GLY A 49 5.19 -5.54 3.60
CA GLY A 49 3.92 -5.72 2.92
C GLY A 49 3.62 -7.16 2.50
N ARG A 50 4.32 -8.15 3.07
CA ARG A 50 4.01 -9.58 2.85
C ARG A 50 2.55 -9.87 3.20
N ALA A 51 1.84 -10.48 2.26
CA ALA A 51 0.44 -10.86 2.39
C ALA A 51 0.18 -12.17 1.62
N ASP A 52 -0.92 -12.83 1.96
CA ASP A 52 -1.35 -14.08 1.31
C ASP A 52 -2.14 -13.81 0.01
N ALA A 53 -2.65 -12.58 -0.13
CA ALA A 53 -3.39 -12.10 -1.28
C ALA A 53 -3.15 -10.60 -1.51
N ILE A 54 -3.34 -10.17 -2.76
CA ILE A 54 -3.25 -8.78 -3.24
C ILE A 54 -4.52 -8.47 -4.04
#